data_AF-A0A8J5SUS0-F1
#
_entry.id   AF-A0A8J5SUS0-F1
#
_cell.length_a   1.000
_cell.length_b   1.000
_cell.length_c   1.000
_cell.angle_alpha   90.00
_cell.angle_beta   90.00
_cell.angle_gamma   90.00
#
_symmetry.space_group_name_H-M   'P 1'
#
loop_
_entity.id
_entity.type
_entity.pdbx_description
1 polymer ?
#
loop_
_entity_poly.entity_id
_entity_poly.type
_entity_poly.pdbx_seq_one_letter_code
_entity_poly.pdbx_strand_id
1 'polypeptide(L)'
;MAPVAPLSLSPSDRDIQAIVDAYKEDPGNPRYAYRHLLFSVTEPSQRVKPVAASDIMWAEAMGKLEGMDSSDRERLWPQLVQGFKDLSYRLKLQDEVLVSDTERLSMTHSNVKKLQRHFQADTYPWIQRLKQQELVIERRLLRIMRIVEALENRGYRVPLTTEEANLYEQLVAIAKQVSFLFPLYYLYAWLVMAVLY
;
A
#
# COMPACT_ATOMS: atom_id res chain seq x y z
N MET A 1 -52.64 -59.94 15.59
CA MET A 1 -51.26 -60.10 15.08
C MET A 1 -50.39 -59.10 15.81
N ALA A 2 -49.41 -59.55 16.59
CA ALA A 2 -48.51 -58.65 17.30
C ALA A 2 -47.52 -57.98 16.32
N PRO A 3 -47.15 -56.71 16.50
CA PRO A 3 -46.21 -56.04 15.62
C PRO A 3 -44.83 -56.66 15.81
N VAL A 4 -44.28 -57.23 14.75
CA VAL A 4 -42.91 -57.75 14.72
C VAL A 4 -41.97 -56.56 14.94
N ALA A 5 -41.21 -56.59 16.04
CA ALA A 5 -40.21 -55.57 16.32
C ALA A 5 -39.18 -55.54 15.17
N PRO A 6 -38.78 -54.35 14.68
CA PRO A 6 -37.80 -54.25 13.61
C PRO A 6 -36.49 -54.90 14.05
N LEU A 7 -35.94 -55.77 13.19
CA LEU A 7 -34.67 -56.46 13.41
C LEU A 7 -33.57 -55.42 13.65
N SER A 8 -32.84 -55.56 14.76
CA SER A 8 -31.69 -54.72 15.06
C SER A 8 -30.60 -54.96 14.02
N LEU A 9 -30.31 -53.94 13.21
CA LEU A 9 -29.21 -53.96 12.24
C LEU A 9 -27.91 -54.40 12.91
N SER A 10 -27.13 -55.23 12.21
CA SER A 10 -25.79 -55.63 12.63
C SER A 10 -24.89 -54.38 12.76
N PRO A 11 -23.83 -54.40 13.58
CA PRO A 11 -22.94 -53.25 13.73
C PRO A 11 -22.36 -52.78 12.38
N SER A 12 -21.99 -53.70 11.49
CA SER A 12 -21.48 -53.38 10.15
C SER A 12 -22.53 -52.72 9.26
N ASP A 13 -23.79 -53.17 9.32
CA ASP A 13 -24.88 -52.53 8.56
C ASP A 13 -25.18 -51.12 9.08
N ARG A 14 -25.02 -50.88 10.39
CA ARG A 14 -25.14 -49.53 10.98
C ARG A 14 -24.05 -48.60 10.49
N ASP A 15 -22.81 -49.08 10.38
CA ASP A 15 -21.69 -48.28 9.89
C ASP A 15 -21.85 -47.92 8.41
N ILE A 16 -22.25 -48.89 7.58
CA ILE A 16 -22.57 -48.65 6.16
C ILE A 16 -23.71 -47.63 6.05
N GLN A 17 -24.76 -47.77 6.86
CA GLN A 17 -25.88 -46.82 6.85
C GLN A 17 -25.43 -45.42 7.30
N ALA A 18 -24.53 -45.32 8.28
CA ALA A 18 -23.98 -44.05 8.74
C ALA A 18 -23.14 -43.36 7.64
N ILE A 19 -22.35 -44.12 6.88
CA ILE A 19 -21.62 -43.60 5.71
C ILE A 19 -22.61 -43.14 4.65
N VAL A 20 -23.62 -43.94 4.31
CA VAL A 20 -24.64 -43.56 3.33
C VAL A 20 -25.36 -42.27 3.78
N ASP A 21 -25.75 -42.17 5.04
CA ASP A 21 -26.39 -40.98 5.59
C ASP A 21 -25.44 -39.77 5.61
N ALA A 22 -24.13 -39.96 5.75
CA ALA A 22 -23.17 -38.85 5.70
C ALA A 22 -23.08 -38.17 4.32
N TYR A 23 -23.40 -38.90 3.25
CA TYR A 23 -23.37 -38.40 1.86
C TYR A 23 -24.75 -37.96 1.33
N LYS A 24 -25.85 -38.29 2.03
CA LYS A 24 -27.20 -37.86 1.62
C LYS A 24 -27.38 -36.36 1.80
N GLU A 25 -27.40 -35.64 0.68
CA GLU A 25 -27.57 -34.19 0.64
C GLU A 25 -29.05 -33.76 0.80
N ASP A 26 -29.68 -34.24 1.88
CA ASP A 26 -31.06 -33.84 2.22
C ASP A 26 -31.03 -32.64 3.19
N PRO A 27 -31.87 -31.60 2.98
CA PRO A 27 -31.91 -30.43 3.86
C PRO A 27 -32.18 -30.79 5.33
N GLY A 28 -33.00 -31.82 5.55
CA GLY A 28 -33.35 -32.32 6.87
C GLY A 28 -32.35 -33.32 7.46
N ASN A 29 -31.28 -33.69 6.76
CA ASN A 29 -30.31 -34.67 7.25
C ASN A 29 -29.31 -34.01 8.22
N PRO A 30 -29.36 -34.32 9.53
CA PRO A 30 -28.41 -33.77 10.50
C PRO A 30 -27.03 -34.45 10.43
N ARG A 31 -26.92 -35.62 9.77
CA ARG A 31 -25.69 -36.42 9.67
C ARG A 31 -24.86 -36.12 8.44
N TYR A 32 -25.32 -35.21 7.58
CA TYR A 32 -24.57 -34.85 6.37
C TYR A 32 -23.21 -34.24 6.73
N ALA A 33 -22.13 -34.89 6.29
CA ALA A 33 -20.78 -34.61 6.76
C ALA A 33 -20.14 -33.39 6.07
N TYR A 34 -20.59 -33.02 4.88
CA TYR A 34 -19.97 -31.95 4.07
C TYR A 34 -20.60 -30.57 4.30
N ARG A 35 -20.91 -30.25 5.56
CA ARG A 35 -21.35 -28.92 5.98
C ARG A 35 -20.18 -28.17 6.59
N HIS A 36 -19.85 -27.03 6.01
CA HIS A 36 -18.79 -26.17 6.51
C HIS A 36 -19.27 -24.72 6.58
N LEU A 37 -18.81 -23.99 7.60
CA LEU A 37 -18.95 -22.54 7.65
C LEU A 37 -17.64 -21.92 7.18
N LEU A 38 -17.71 -21.16 6.10
CA LEU A 38 -16.57 -20.47 5.53
C LEU A 38 -16.84 -18.97 5.54
N PHE A 39 -15.79 -18.17 5.73
CA PHE A 39 -15.94 -16.72 5.83
C PHE A 39 -16.02 -16.09 4.43
N SER A 40 -17.01 -15.23 4.27
CA SER A 40 -17.21 -14.40 3.08
C SER A 40 -17.33 -12.93 3.49
N VAL A 41 -17.04 -12.02 2.57
CA VAL A 41 -17.28 -10.60 2.77
C VAL A 41 -18.78 -10.36 2.69
N THR A 42 -19.39 -9.94 3.79
CA THR A 42 -20.84 -9.79 3.89
C THR A 42 -21.22 -8.48 4.56
N GLU A 43 -22.15 -7.76 3.92
CA GLU A 43 -22.69 -6.52 4.44
C GLU A 43 -23.36 -6.71 5.80
N PRO A 44 -23.24 -5.76 6.74
CA PRO A 44 -23.85 -5.87 8.07
C PRO A 44 -25.35 -6.15 8.07
N SER A 45 -26.09 -5.62 7.09
CA SER A 45 -27.53 -5.82 6.90
C SER A 45 -27.91 -7.25 6.55
N GLN A 46 -26.99 -8.03 5.97
CA GLN A 46 -27.23 -9.39 5.47
C GLN A 46 -26.71 -10.46 6.45
N ARG A 47 -26.20 -10.05 7.62
CA ARG A 47 -25.63 -10.95 8.62
C ARG A 47 -26.72 -11.71 9.35
N VAL A 48 -26.89 -12.97 8.96
CA VAL A 48 -27.85 -13.90 9.58
C VAL A 48 -27.15 -15.22 9.83
N LYS A 49 -27.56 -15.92 10.90
CA LYS A 49 -27.15 -17.30 11.15
C LYS A 49 -27.87 -18.24 10.15
N PRO A 50 -27.14 -19.04 9.36
CA PRO A 50 -27.75 -19.99 8.45
C PRO A 50 -28.59 -21.04 9.20
N VAL A 51 -29.82 -21.28 8.75
CA VAL A 51 -30.78 -22.19 9.41
C VAL A 51 -30.26 -23.63 9.50
N ALA A 52 -29.53 -24.09 8.48
CA ALA A 52 -28.98 -25.45 8.43
C ALA A 52 -27.64 -25.62 9.19
N ALA A 53 -27.10 -24.55 9.80
CA ALA A 53 -25.91 -24.63 10.63
C ALA A 53 -26.28 -25.06 12.07
N SER A 54 -25.60 -26.08 12.60
CA SER A 54 -25.75 -26.48 13.99
C SER A 54 -25.20 -25.41 14.95
N ASP A 55 -25.71 -25.36 16.17
CA ASP A 55 -25.26 -24.41 17.19
C ASP A 55 -23.78 -24.54 17.49
N ILE A 56 -23.25 -25.76 17.49
CA ILE A 56 -21.83 -26.05 17.72
C ILE A 56 -20.97 -25.48 16.59
N MET A 57 -21.33 -25.75 15.33
CA MET A 57 -20.60 -25.21 14.17
C MET A 57 -20.63 -23.68 14.17
N TRP A 58 -21.80 -23.10 14.48
CA TRP A 58 -21.97 -21.65 14.57
C TRP A 58 -21.11 -21.03 15.66
N ALA A 59 -21.11 -21.60 16.86
CA ALA A 59 -20.29 -21.13 17.98
C ALA A 59 -18.79 -21.22 17.67
N GLU A 60 -18.34 -22.31 17.03
CA GLU A 60 -16.94 -22.46 16.62
C GLU A 60 -16.55 -21.41 15.57
N ALA A 61 -17.39 -21.16 14.57
CA ALA A 61 -17.12 -20.16 13.54
C ALA A 61 -17.13 -18.73 14.12
N MET A 62 -18.06 -18.42 15.01
CA MET A 62 -18.09 -17.12 15.68
C MET A 62 -16.89 -16.93 16.62
N GLY A 63 -16.49 -17.96 17.37
CA GLY A 63 -15.28 -17.92 18.19
C GLY A 63 -14.00 -17.72 17.37
N LYS A 64 -13.92 -18.36 16.19
CA LYS A 64 -12.83 -18.09 15.23
C LYS A 64 -12.86 -16.64 14.74
N LEU A 65 -14.03 -16.11 14.41
CA LEU A 65 -14.18 -14.72 13.98
C LEU A 65 -13.74 -13.76 15.09
N GLU A 66 -14.19 -13.95 16.32
CA GLU A 66 -13.82 -13.12 17.48
C GLU A 66 -12.30 -13.09 17.72
N GLY A 67 -11.60 -14.19 17.42
CA GLY A 67 -10.15 -14.29 17.49
C GLY A 67 -9.37 -13.64 16.33
N MET A 68 -10.04 -13.17 15.28
CA MET A 68 -9.42 -12.46 14.15
C MET A 68 -9.21 -10.97 14.44
N ASP A 69 -8.41 -10.32 13.59
CA ASP A 69 -8.17 -8.88 13.63
C ASP A 69 -9.46 -8.06 13.45
N SER A 70 -9.48 -6.84 13.96
CA SER A 70 -10.68 -5.97 13.91
C SER A 70 -11.19 -5.74 12.48
N SER A 71 -10.30 -5.57 11.51
CA SER A 71 -10.66 -5.40 10.10
C SER A 71 -11.41 -6.60 9.53
N ASP A 72 -10.99 -7.80 9.92
CA ASP A 72 -11.60 -9.04 9.42
C ASP A 72 -12.92 -9.31 10.12
N ARG A 73 -13.02 -9.03 11.42
CA ARG A 73 -14.28 -9.12 12.19
C ARG A 73 -15.38 -8.20 11.67
N GLU A 74 -14.99 -7.01 11.22
CA GLU A 74 -15.92 -6.03 10.68
C GLU A 74 -16.35 -6.35 9.25
N ARG A 75 -15.58 -7.15 8.50
CA ARG A 75 -15.82 -7.40 7.07
C ARG A 75 -16.38 -8.80 6.79
N LEU A 76 -15.90 -9.80 7.52
CA LEU A 76 -16.20 -11.20 7.27
C LEU A 76 -17.43 -11.67 8.04
N TRP A 77 -18.14 -12.61 7.46
CA TRP A 77 -19.25 -13.30 8.11
C TRP A 77 -19.27 -14.79 7.73
N PRO A 78 -19.59 -15.71 8.67
CA PRO A 78 -19.71 -17.13 8.35
C PRO A 78 -20.87 -17.39 7.39
N GLN A 79 -20.58 -18.08 6.29
CA GLN A 79 -21.53 -18.52 5.29
C GLN A 79 -21.53 -20.05 5.22
N LEU A 80 -22.71 -20.65 5.17
CA LEU A 80 -22.85 -22.09 5.04
C LEU A 80 -22.50 -22.54 3.62
N VAL A 81 -21.67 -23.56 3.55
CA VAL A 81 -21.30 -24.28 2.33
C VAL A 81 -21.69 -25.73 2.53
N GLN A 82 -22.54 -26.22 1.64
CA GLN A 82 -23.05 -27.59 1.66
C GLN A 82 -22.56 -28.35 0.43
N GLY A 83 -21.69 -29.32 0.65
CA GLY A 83 -21.21 -30.23 -0.38
C GLY A 83 -20.29 -29.60 -1.42
N PHE A 84 -20.01 -30.40 -2.45
CA PHE A 84 -19.07 -30.04 -3.50
C PHE A 84 -19.65 -29.05 -4.51
N LYS A 85 -20.97 -28.99 -4.64
CA LYS A 85 -21.64 -28.05 -5.56
C LYS A 85 -21.39 -26.60 -5.12
N ASP A 86 -21.59 -26.29 -3.84
CA ASP A 86 -21.32 -24.96 -3.30
C ASP A 86 -19.83 -24.61 -3.36
N LEU A 87 -18.95 -25.58 -3.07
CA LEU A 87 -17.50 -25.39 -3.23
C LEU A 87 -17.12 -25.08 -4.69
N SER A 88 -17.69 -25.80 -5.65
CA SER A 88 -17.45 -25.56 -7.08
C SER A 88 -17.95 -24.18 -7.52
N TYR A 89 -19.08 -23.72 -6.98
CA TYR A 89 -19.60 -22.38 -7.23
C TYR A 89 -18.67 -21.31 -6.66
N ARG A 90 -18.16 -21.50 -5.44
CA ARG A 90 -17.20 -20.58 -4.83
C ARG A 90 -15.88 -20.53 -5.60
N LEU A 91 -15.41 -21.66 -6.13
CA LEU A 91 -14.21 -21.68 -6.97
C LEU A 91 -14.40 -20.82 -8.22
N LYS A 92 -15.56 -20.94 -8.89
CA LYS A 92 -15.89 -20.08 -10.04
C LYS A 92 -15.91 -18.60 -9.68
N LEU A 93 -16.52 -18.24 -8.53
CA LEU A 93 -16.50 -16.85 -8.06
C LEU A 93 -15.07 -16.36 -7.78
N GLN A 94 -14.20 -17.21 -7.24
CA GLN A 94 -12.80 -16.86 -7.03
C GLN A 94 -12.07 -16.62 -8.35
N ASP A 95 -12.30 -17.46 -9.35
CA ASP A 95 -11.72 -17.28 -10.69
C ASP A 95 -12.17 -15.97 -11.34
N GLU A 96 -13.47 -15.64 -11.25
CA GLU A 96 -14.02 -14.38 -11.75
C GLU A 96 -13.40 -13.16 -11.06
N VAL A 97 -13.27 -13.21 -9.72
CA VAL A 97 -12.64 -12.14 -8.94
C VAL A 97 -11.16 -12.00 -9.31
N LEU A 98 -10.42 -13.10 -9.46
CA LEU A 98 -9.02 -13.09 -9.87
C LEU A 98 -8.84 -12.41 -11.22
N VAL A 99 -9.67 -12.73 -12.21
CA VAL A 99 -9.64 -12.05 -13.52
C VAL A 99 -9.86 -10.54 -13.34
N SER A 100 -10.90 -10.13 -12.61
CA SER A 100 -11.18 -8.71 -12.38
C SER A 100 -10.04 -7.98 -11.65
N ASP A 101 -9.40 -8.63 -10.68
CA ASP A 101 -8.28 -8.04 -9.94
C ASP A 101 -7.04 -7.92 -10.81
N THR A 102 -6.77 -8.90 -11.68
CA THR A 102 -5.66 -8.79 -12.66
C THR A 102 -5.86 -7.62 -13.62
N GLU A 103 -7.09 -7.38 -14.08
CA GLU A 103 -7.41 -6.23 -14.93
C GLU A 103 -7.22 -4.90 -14.17
N ARG A 104 -7.70 -4.82 -12.93
CA ARG A 104 -7.54 -3.63 -12.07
C ARG A 104 -6.07 -3.32 -11.80
N LEU A 105 -5.26 -4.35 -11.53
CA LEU A 105 -3.81 -4.20 -11.33
C LEU A 105 -3.12 -3.76 -12.63
N SER A 106 -3.50 -4.32 -13.77
CA SER A 106 -2.98 -3.93 -15.09
C SER A 106 -3.29 -2.46 -15.40
N MET A 107 -4.53 -2.01 -15.17
CA MET A 107 -4.91 -0.60 -15.33
C MET A 107 -4.11 0.30 -14.39
N THR A 108 -4.00 -0.06 -13.11
CA THR A 108 -3.24 0.71 -12.11
C THR A 108 -1.78 0.84 -12.53
N HIS A 109 -1.15 -0.25 -12.97
CA HIS A 109 0.21 -0.24 -13.49
C HIS A 109 0.38 0.68 -14.69
N SER A 110 -0.57 0.67 -15.61
CA SER A 110 -0.56 1.56 -16.77
C SER A 110 -0.65 3.04 -16.37
N ASN A 111 -1.45 3.36 -15.35
CA ASN A 111 -1.60 4.70 -14.81
C ASN A 111 -0.33 5.18 -14.10
N VAL A 112 0.29 4.31 -13.30
CA VAL A 112 1.58 4.58 -12.65
C VAL A 112 2.66 4.87 -13.69
N LYS A 113 2.72 4.07 -14.77
CA LYS A 113 3.66 4.33 -15.88
C LYS A 113 3.42 5.68 -16.56
N LYS A 114 2.17 6.07 -16.80
CA LYS A 114 1.84 7.39 -17.37
C LYS A 114 2.29 8.51 -16.44
N LEU A 115 1.99 8.38 -15.15
CA LEU A 115 2.39 9.36 -14.14
C LEU A 115 3.92 9.49 -14.06
N GLN A 116 4.63 8.36 -14.05
CA GLN A 116 6.09 8.35 -14.05
C GLN A 116 6.67 9.05 -15.28
N ARG A 117 6.12 8.79 -16.47
CA ARG A 117 6.54 9.45 -17.71
C ARG A 117 6.33 10.96 -17.64
N HIS A 118 5.15 11.41 -17.21
CA HIS A 118 4.85 12.84 -17.05
C HIS A 118 5.77 13.51 -16.03
N PHE A 119 6.04 12.85 -14.90
CA PHE A 119 6.98 13.37 -13.91
C PHE A 119 8.38 13.54 -14.50
N GLN A 120 8.88 12.53 -15.21
CA GLN A 120 10.24 12.54 -15.78
C GLN A 120 10.39 13.52 -16.95
N ALA A 121 9.38 13.59 -17.84
CA ALA A 121 9.45 14.40 -19.05
C ALA A 121 9.13 15.88 -18.79
N ASP A 122 8.17 16.16 -17.89
CA ASP A 122 7.60 17.50 -17.76
C ASP A 122 7.95 18.13 -16.42
N THR A 123 7.55 17.47 -15.32
CA THR A 123 7.65 18.05 -13.98
C THR A 123 9.09 18.25 -13.55
N TYR A 124 9.94 17.24 -13.71
CA TYR A 124 11.33 17.31 -13.27
C TYR A 124 12.14 18.36 -14.06
N PRO A 125 12.11 18.41 -15.40
CA PRO A 125 12.80 19.46 -16.15
C PRO A 125 12.25 20.86 -15.88
N TRP A 126 10.95 20.99 -15.60
CA TRP A 126 10.37 22.26 -15.19
C TRP A 126 10.91 22.74 -13.83
N ILE A 127 11.01 21.86 -12.84
CA ILE A 127 11.63 22.17 -11.54
C ILE A 127 13.09 22.63 -11.73
N GLN A 128 13.86 21.95 -12.58
CA GLN A 128 15.25 22.34 -12.87
C GLN A 128 15.33 23.74 -13.48
N ARG A 129 14.45 24.06 -14.43
CA ARG A 129 14.36 25.41 -15.03
C ARG A 129 14.01 26.47 -14.00
N LEU A 130 13.06 26.21 -13.11
CA LEU A 130 12.70 27.14 -12.04
C LEU A 130 13.86 27.42 -11.10
N LYS A 131 14.59 26.38 -10.66
CA LYS A 131 15.78 26.54 -9.82
C LYS A 131 16.86 27.37 -10.51
N GLN A 132 17.07 27.19 -11.80
CA GLN A 132 18.01 28.02 -12.57
C GLN A 132 17.55 29.47 -12.67
N GLN A 133 16.25 29.71 -12.89
CA GLN A 133 15.69 31.05 -12.94
C GLN A 133 15.77 31.77 -11.60
N GLU A 134 15.52 31.06 -10.51
CA GLU A 134 15.68 31.56 -9.13
C GLU A 134 17.09 32.09 -8.90
N LEU A 135 18.13 31.29 -9.19
CA LEU A 135 19.53 31.73 -9.08
C LEU A 135 19.85 32.95 -9.95
N VAL A 136 19.26 33.05 -11.14
CA VAL A 136 19.44 34.22 -12.02
C VAL A 136 18.79 35.46 -11.43
N ILE A 137 17.59 35.33 -10.86
CA ILE A 137 16.86 36.44 -10.23
C ILE A 137 17.60 36.89 -8.97
N GLU A 138 18.05 35.97 -8.12
CA GLU A 138 18.84 36.28 -6.92
C GLU A 138 20.10 37.08 -7.27
N ARG A 139 20.85 36.66 -8.28
CA ARG A 139 22.05 37.38 -8.75
C ARG A 139 21.71 38.78 -9.27
N ARG A 140 20.60 38.93 -9.99
CA ARG A 140 20.14 40.24 -10.49
C ARG A 140 19.73 41.14 -9.32
N LEU A 141 19.01 40.61 -8.34
CA LEU A 141 18.60 41.32 -7.14
C LEU A 141 19.82 41.81 -6.36
N LEU A 142 20.80 40.94 -6.09
CA LEU A 142 22.05 41.33 -5.43
C LEU A 142 22.78 42.44 -6.18
N ARG A 143 22.80 42.40 -7.52
CA ARG A 143 23.42 43.46 -8.32
C ARG A 143 22.68 44.79 -8.19
N ILE A 144 21.34 44.77 -8.19
CA ILE A 144 20.52 45.97 -8.01
C ILE A 144 20.72 46.55 -6.61
N MET A 145 20.68 45.72 -5.58
CA MET A 145 20.89 46.16 -4.19
C MET A 145 22.24 46.86 -4.02
N ARG A 146 23.32 46.30 -4.56
CA ARG A 146 24.65 46.96 -4.56
C ARG A 146 24.65 48.32 -5.25
N ILE A 147 23.89 48.48 -6.33
CA ILE A 147 23.79 49.76 -7.05
C ILE A 147 23.00 50.76 -6.20
N VAL A 148 21.88 50.33 -5.60
CA VAL A 148 21.05 51.16 -4.72
C VAL A 148 21.87 51.65 -3.52
N GLU A 149 22.54 50.75 -2.81
CA GLU A 149 23.45 51.09 -1.70
C GLU A 149 24.52 52.11 -2.14
N ALA A 150 25.16 51.89 -3.31
CA ALA A 150 26.18 52.81 -3.81
C ALA A 150 25.62 54.18 -4.20
N LEU A 151 24.37 54.27 -4.68
CA LEU A 151 23.73 55.53 -5.03
C LEU A 151 23.27 56.29 -3.78
N GLU A 152 22.67 55.61 -2.81
CA GLU A 152 22.28 56.18 -1.52
C GLU A 152 23.49 56.73 -0.76
N ASN A 153 24.60 56.00 -0.78
CA ASN A 153 25.84 56.40 -0.11
C ASN A 153 26.66 57.48 -0.86
N ARG A 154 26.35 57.78 -2.13
CA ARG A 154 27.09 58.79 -2.93
C ARG A 154 26.76 60.24 -2.55
N GLY A 155 25.67 60.48 -1.84
CA GLY A 155 25.23 61.83 -1.42
C GLY A 155 25.87 62.34 -0.13
N TYR A 156 26.45 61.45 0.68
CA TYR A 156 27.03 61.77 1.98
C TYR A 156 28.38 61.06 2.10
N ARG A 157 29.45 61.77 2.46
CA ARG A 157 30.70 61.11 2.91
C ARG A 157 30.45 60.51 4.31
N VAL A 158 29.68 59.43 4.36
CA VAL A 158 29.43 58.68 5.58
C VAL A 158 30.63 57.76 5.80
N PRO A 159 31.33 57.85 6.96
CA PRO A 159 32.35 56.86 7.30
C PRO A 159 31.71 55.47 7.39
N LEU A 160 32.43 54.42 6.98
CA LEU A 160 31.94 53.04 7.04
C LEU A 160 31.33 52.76 8.41
N THR A 161 30.13 52.21 8.44
CA THR A 161 29.52 51.77 9.70
C THR A 161 30.27 50.56 10.25
N THR A 162 30.19 50.33 11.55
CA THR A 162 30.83 49.15 12.19
C THR A 162 30.31 47.82 11.62
N GLU A 163 29.07 47.79 11.14
CA GLU A 163 28.47 46.62 10.50
C GLU A 163 29.06 46.35 9.10
N GLU A 164 29.29 47.40 8.30
CA GLU A 164 29.92 47.29 6.98
C GLU A 164 31.37 46.79 7.06
N ALA A 165 32.13 47.26 8.06
CA ALA A 165 33.50 46.81 8.28
C ALA A 165 33.55 45.31 8.63
N ASN A 166 32.65 44.83 9.49
CA ASN A 166 32.51 43.41 9.81
C ASN A 166 32.12 42.57 8.59
N LEU A 167 31.19 43.05 7.76
CA LEU A 167 30.80 42.37 6.52
C LEU A 167 31.98 42.25 5.55
N TYR A 168 32.79 43.30 5.41
CA TYR A 168 33.99 43.28 4.59
C TYR A 168 35.01 42.22 5.06
N GLU A 169 35.28 42.17 6.37
CA GLU A 169 36.19 41.15 6.94
C GLU A 169 35.67 39.72 6.69
N GLN A 170 34.37 39.49 6.85
CA GLN A 170 33.75 38.19 6.55
C GLN A 170 33.87 37.82 5.07
N LEU A 171 33.60 38.75 4.15
CA LEU A 171 33.73 38.52 2.71
C LEU A 171 35.18 38.23 2.31
N VAL A 172 36.16 38.93 2.90
CA VAL A 172 37.59 38.66 2.68
C VAL A 172 37.99 37.29 3.20
N ALA A 173 37.47 36.88 4.36
CA ALA A 173 37.73 35.54 4.91
C ALA A 173 37.18 34.44 3.99
N ILE A 174 35.94 34.59 3.50
CA ILE A 174 35.33 33.66 2.56
C ILE A 174 36.09 33.64 1.23
N ALA A 175 36.47 34.80 0.67
CA ALA A 175 37.22 34.88 -0.58
C ALA A 175 38.56 34.15 -0.50
N LYS A 176 39.26 34.25 0.64
CA LYS A 176 40.51 33.52 0.89
C LYS A 176 40.31 32.01 1.01
N GLN A 177 39.22 31.56 1.62
CA GLN A 177 38.90 30.13 1.70
C GLN A 177 38.60 29.52 0.32
N VAL A 178 37.82 30.23 -0.50
CA VAL A 178 37.45 29.78 -1.84
C VAL A 178 38.68 29.74 -2.76
N SER A 179 39.56 30.75 -2.71
CA SER A 179 40.77 30.77 -3.55
C SER A 179 41.78 29.69 -3.19
N PHE A 180 41.85 29.27 -1.93
CA PHE A 180 42.72 28.18 -1.48
C PHE A 180 42.23 26.79 -1.91
N LEU A 181 40.91 26.60 -2.03
CA LEU A 181 40.30 25.30 -2.37
C LEU A 181 40.27 25.02 -3.89
N PHE A 182 40.28 26.05 -4.73
CA PHE A 182 40.23 25.92 -6.20
C PHE A 182 41.37 25.08 -6.81
N PRO A 183 42.65 25.28 -6.43
CA PRO A 183 43.77 24.48 -6.96
C PRO A 183 43.70 23.01 -6.54
N LEU A 184 43.22 22.75 -5.32
CA LEU A 184 43.11 21.39 -4.75
C LEU A 184 42.04 20.56 -5.45
N TYR A 185 40.94 21.18 -5.88
CA TYR A 185 39.90 20.51 -6.65
C TYR A 185 40.39 20.09 -8.05
N TYR A 186 41.16 20.95 -8.73
CA TYR A 186 41.79 20.61 -10.02
C TYR A 186 42.87 19.52 -9.87
N LEU A 187 43.66 19.55 -8.81
CA LEU A 187 44.63 18.50 -8.48
C LEU A 187 43.94 17.16 -8.20
N TYR A 188 42.84 17.17 -7.44
CA TYR A 188 42.05 15.98 -7.15
C TYR A 188 41.37 15.42 -8.40
N ALA A 189 40.75 16.27 -9.23
CA ALA A 189 40.15 15.84 -10.49
C ALA A 189 41.21 15.28 -11.47
N TRP A 190 42.40 15.87 -11.52
CA TRP A 190 43.52 15.37 -12.32
C TRP A 190 44.03 14.02 -11.80
N LEU A 191 44.17 13.86 -10.48
CA LEU A 191 44.54 12.59 -9.85
C LEU A 191 43.52 11.47 -10.11
N VAL A 192 42.22 11.77 -10.00
CA VAL A 192 41.16 10.80 -10.28
C VAL A 192 41.17 10.39 -11.76
N MET A 193 41.41 11.32 -12.68
CA MET A 193 41.54 11.01 -14.11
C MET A 193 42.83 10.25 -14.45
N ALA A 194 43.92 10.48 -13.72
CA ALA A 194 45.20 9.78 -13.91
C ALA A 194 45.22 8.35 -13.33
N VAL A 195 44.30 8.01 -12.42
CA VAL A 195 44.14 6.65 -11.87
C VAL A 195 43.16 5.80 -12.70
N LEU A 196 42.32 6.44 -13.53
CA LEU A 196 41.33 5.79 -14.39
C LEU A 196 41.80 5.54 -15.83
N TYR A 197 43.05 5.87 -16.17
CA TYR A 197 43.73 5.58 -17.44
C TYR A 197 45.04 4.85 -17.19
#